data_AF-A0A2X2M8H9-F1
#
_entry.id   AF-A0A2X2M8H9-F1
#
_cell.length_a   1.000
_cell.length_b   1.000
_cell.length_c   1.000
_cell.angle_alpha   90.00
_cell.angle_beta   90.00
_cell.angle_gamma   90.00
#
_symmetry.space_group_name_H-M   'P 1'
#
loop_
_entity.id
_entity.type
_entity.pdbx_description
1 polymer ?
#
loop_
_entity_poly.entity_id
_entity_poly.type
_entity_poly.pdbx_seq_one_letter_code
_entity_poly.pdbx_strand_id
1 'polypeptide(L)' 'MKQYRKPVEKPLLEIPAGKLEDDEDRVEAAKRELEEETGYIAKELTHVVDMYGSPGFVMNNYQYILRIM' A
#
# COMPACT_ATOMS: atom_id res chain seq x y z
N MET A 1 8.02 1.52 6.19
CA MET A 1 8.59 0.82 7.37
C MET A 1 9.45 -0.37 6.92
N LYS A 2 10.05 -1.14 7.83
CA LYS A 2 10.75 -2.40 7.48
C LYS A 2 9.85 -3.60 7.77
N GLN A 3 9.53 -4.40 6.77
CA GLN A 3 8.66 -5.57 6.90
C GLN A 3 9.39 -6.84 6.52
N TYR A 4 9.28 -7.89 7.34
CA TYR A 4 9.82 -9.20 7.00
C TYR A 4 8.97 -9.86 5.92
N ARG A 5 9.58 -10.18 4.77
CA ARG A 5 8.90 -10.87 3.68
C ARG A 5 9.35 -12.32 3.64
N LYS A 6 8.43 -13.23 3.99
CA LYS A 6 8.71 -14.68 3.97
C LYS A 6 9.29 -15.16 2.63
N PRO A 7 8.77 -14.77 1.45
CA PRO A 7 9.35 -15.21 0.17
C PRO A 7 10.82 -14.83 -0.05
N VAL A 8 11.32 -13.79 0.63
CA VAL A 8 12.71 -13.30 0.51
C VAL A 8 13.53 -13.63 1.77
N GLU A 9 12.91 -14.24 2.78
CA GLU A 9 13.48 -14.58 4.09
C GLU A 9 14.24 -13.44 4.79
N LYS A 10 13.88 -12.17 4.53
CA LYS A 10 14.56 -10.99 5.10
C LYS A 10 13.64 -9.79 5.26
N PRO A 11 14.00 -8.80 6.10
CA PRO A 11 13.32 -7.51 6.13
C PRO A 11 13.61 -6.70 4.87
N LEU A 12 12.55 -6.18 4.26
CA LEU A 12 12.63 -5.21 3.16
C LEU A 12 12.16 -3.84 3.65
N LEU A 13 12.74 -2.79 3.07
CA LEU A 13 12.22 -1.44 3.24
C LEU A 13 11.06 -1.25 2.27
N GLU A 14 9.89 -0.93 2.79
CA GLU A 14 8.66 -0.82 2.02
C GLU A 14 7.87 0.43 2.43
N ILE A 15 7.02 0.91 1.53
CA ILE A 15 6.00 1.91 1.86
C ILE A 15 4.83 1.21 2.58
N PRO A 16 4.03 1.95 3.39
CA PRO A 16 2.81 1.40 3.96
C PRO A 16 1.86 0.89 2.88
N ALA A 17 1.31 -0.29 3.07
CA ALA A 17 0.48 -0.93 2.06
C ALA A 17 -0.36 -2.08 2.62
N GLY A 18 -1.65 -2.08 2.31
CA GLY A 18 -2.54 -3.19 2.61
C GLY A 18 -3.56 -3.46 1.52
N LYS A 19 -4.50 -4.34 1.84
CA LYS A 19 -5.58 -4.70 0.93
C LYS A 19 -6.75 -3.74 1.14
N LEU A 20 -7.51 -3.53 0.07
CA LEU A 20 -8.81 -2.89 0.19
C LEU A 20 -9.75 -3.85 0.92
N GLU A 21 -10.43 -3.34 1.95
CA GLU A 21 -11.55 -4.06 2.57
C GLU A 21 -12.84 -3.86 1.77
N ASP A 22 -13.85 -4.69 2.02
CA ASP A 22 -15.14 -4.58 1.32
C ASP A 22 -15.78 -3.22 1.61
N ASP A 23 -16.25 -2.56 0.54
CA ASP A 23 -16.87 -1.22 0.55
C ASP A 23 -15.95 -0.05 1.00
N GLU A 24 -14.63 -0.25 1.09
CA GLU A 24 -13.67 0.80 1.45
C GLU A 24 -13.23 1.63 0.22
N ASP A 25 -13.11 2.95 0.37
CA ASP A 25 -12.47 3.80 -0.64
C ASP A 25 -10.95 3.68 -0.59
N ARG A 26 -10.28 3.74 -1.75
CA ARG A 26 -8.83 3.55 -1.87
C ARG A 26 -8.01 4.55 -1.04
N VAL A 27 -8.49 5.79 -0.91
CA VAL A 27 -7.80 6.84 -0.13
C VAL A 27 -7.96 6.57 1.36
N GLU A 28 -9.15 6.13 1.79
CA GLU A 28 -9.41 5.81 3.19
C GLU A 28 -8.61 4.57 3.62
N ALA A 29 -8.54 3.54 2.78
CA ALA A 29 -7.68 2.38 2.98
C ALA A 29 -6.22 2.78 3.16
N ALA A 30 -5.70 3.66 2.29
CA ALA A 30 -4.32 4.10 2.37
C ALA A 30 -4.02 4.93 3.63
N LYS A 31 -4.98 5.72 4.12
CA LYS A 31 -4.85 6.42 5.41
C LYS A 31 -4.86 5.45 6.59
N ARG A 32 -5.77 4.48 6.58
CA ARG A 32 -5.87 3.45 7.61
C ARG A 32 -4.57 2.65 7.72
N GLU A 33 -4.08 2.11 6.61
CA GLU A 33 -2.83 1.34 6.58
C GLU A 33 -1.62 2.17 7.00
N LEU A 34 -1.56 3.45 6.59
CA LEU A 34 -0.52 4.37 7.05
C LEU A 34 -0.54 4.53 8.58
N GLU A 35 -1.72 4.72 9.17
CA GLU A 35 -1.88 4.87 10.61
C GLU A 35 -1.55 3.57 11.36
N GLU A 36 -2.05 2.42 10.89
CA GLU A 36 -1.80 1.11 11.50
C GLU A 36 -0.31 0.74 11.50
N GLU A 37 0.39 0.98 10.39
CA GLU A 37 1.77 0.51 10.21
C GLU A 37 2.83 1.52 10.69
N THR A 38 2.46 2.81 10.84
CA THR A 38 3.42 3.87 11.17
C THR A 38 2.99 4.80 12.30
N GLY A 39 1.71 4.83 12.66
CA GLY A 39 1.13 5.76 13.63
C GLY A 39 0.96 7.19 13.09
N TYR A 40 1.24 7.44 11.81
CA TYR A 40 1.07 8.76 11.20
C TYR A 40 -0.28 8.90 10.51
N ILE A 41 -0.82 10.13 10.54
CA ILE A 41 -2.07 10.47 9.86
C ILE A 41 -1.74 11.49 8.75
N ALA A 42 -2.00 11.12 7.49
CA ALA A 42 -1.85 12.02 6.37
C ALA A 42 -3.07 12.95 6.25
N LYS A 43 -2.84 14.26 6.15
CA LYS A 43 -3.91 15.23 5.86
C LYS A 43 -4.40 15.13 4.42
N GLU A 44 -3.46 14.92 3.50
CA GLU A 44 -3.74 14.87 2.07
C GLU A 44 -2.92 13.75 1.43
N LEU A 45 -3.58 13.01 0.54
CA LEU A 45 -2.99 11.98 -0.30
C LEU A 45 -3.29 12.31 -1.76
N THR A 46 -2.26 12.33 -2.58
CA THR A 46 -2.38 12.56 -4.03
C THR A 46 -2.17 11.28 -4.79
N HIS A 47 -3.08 10.95 -5.70
CA HIS A 47 -2.90 9.83 -6.63
C HIS A 47 -1.72 10.07 -7.55
N VAL A 48 -0.86 9.06 -7.66
CA VAL A 48 0.34 9.11 -8.51
C VAL A 48 0.13 8.24 -9.74
N VAL A 49 -0.22 6.97 -9.55
CA VAL A 49 -0.31 5.99 -10.64
C VAL A 49 -1.05 4.73 -10.20
N ASP A 50 -1.69 4.09 -11.18
CA ASP A 50 -2.19 2.72 -11.08
C ASP A 50 -1.24 1.78 -11.80
N MET A 51 -0.80 0.72 -11.13
CA MET A 51 0.14 -0.22 -11.72
C MET A 51 -0.14 -1.66 -11.32
N TYR A 52 0.25 -2.60 -12.19
CA TYR A 52 0.31 -4.01 -11.83
C TYR A 52 1.60 -4.28 -11.06
N GLY A 53 1.47 -4.92 -9.90
CA GLY A 53 2.65 -5.32 -9.12
C GLY A 53 3.52 -6.36 -9.81
N SER A 54 2.90 -7.27 -10.56
CA SER A 54 3.59 -8.30 -11.31
C SER A 54 2.68 -8.89 -12.40
N PRO A 55 2.50 -8.19 -13.53
CA PRO A 55 1.51 -8.57 -14.55
C PRO A 55 1.80 -9.93 -15.20
N GLY A 56 3.05 -10.42 -15.15
CA GLY A 56 3.43 -11.75 -15.63
C GLY A 56 3.16 -12.89 -14.65
N PHE A 57 2.78 -12.60 -13.40
CA PHE A 57 2.59 -13.61 -12.35
C PHE A 57 1.24 -13.49 -11.63
N VAL A 58 0.64 -12.30 -11.57
CA VAL A 58 -0.58 -12.03 -10.83
C VAL A 58 -1.61 -11.41 -11.77
N MET A 59 -2.65 -12.19 -12.09
CA MET A 59 -3.77 -11.73 -12.91
C MET A 59 -4.73 -10.90 -12.03
N ASN A 60 -5.18 -9.74 -12.51
CA ASN A 60 -6.22 -8.88 -11.92
C ASN A 60 -5.93 -8.20 -10.57
N ASN A 61 -4.66 -7.99 -10.19
CA ASN A 61 -4.32 -7.13 -9.04
C ASN A 61 -3.69 -5.81 -9.48
N TYR A 62 -4.39 -4.71 -9.22
CA TYR A 62 -3.90 -3.34 -9.40
C TYR A 62 -3.47 -2.77 -8.06
N GLN A 63 -2.32 -2.10 -8.04
CA GLN A 63 -1.83 -1.32 -6.92
C GLN A 63 -2.12 0.16 -7.18
N TYR A 64 -2.60 0.85 -6.15
CA TYR A 64 -2.92 2.27 -6.18
C TYR A 64 -1.84 3.01 -5.38
N ILE A 65 -1.05 3.85 -6.05
CA ILE A 65 0.05 4.54 -5.39
C ILE A 65 -0.37 5.97 -5.05
N LEU A 66 -0.27 6.29 -3.77
CA LEU A 66 -0.62 7.58 -3.20
C LEU A 66 0.61 8.22 -2.56
N ARG A 67 0.73 9.53 -2.68
CA ARG A 67 1.80 10.34 -2.08
C ARG A 67 1.24 11.21 -0.97
N ILE A 68 1.91 11.22 0.18
CA ILE A 68 1.67 12.16 1.27
C ILE A 68 2.23 13.54 0.88
N MET A 69 1.43 14.59 1.11
CA MET A 69 1.81 16.00 0.92
C MET A 69 2.33 16.64 2.21
#